data_AF-A0A1X2FJ89-F1
#
_entry.id   AF-A0A1X2FJ89-F1
#
_cell.length_a   1.000
_cell.length_b   1.000
_cell.length_c   1.000
_cell.angle_alpha   90.00
_cell.angle_beta   90.00
_cell.angle_gamma   90.00
#
_symmetry.space_group_name_H-M   'P 1'
#
loop_
_entity.id
_entity.type
_entity.pdbx_description
1 polymer ?
#
loop_
_entity_poly.entity_id
_entity_poly.type
_entity_poly.pdbx_seq_one_letter_code
_entity_poly.pdbx_strand_id
1 'polypeptide(L)'
;MANTLDNLSELIDRHLPARGMNREDLAKTLSVSPSTLSRWSSRMPGAETVRALATALDLPYGAVLAAALRSGGYAETSTDILAGHSLTLVARDPACSQSSENDDEPGAVFTDPDSARRWAHVRQELDCRIADYGHGDTASAQVVIDGAATPEHVVVYRASWDHRTDTVSVSESGVFAEVPSGLDPETALVDTLNDTGKVFAVTSSAVDADTARKTVEDAVTHLRGQGKLLGTEEATGLGFTDHLMHSELMSMRHRAQVRHEERSGEVELPEMSTRIKEFVSKIAAAPQMPYVWGGGDDRGGDTKPWRDPINTYSMQPRDSHDS
;
A
#
# COMPACT_ATOMS: atom_id res chain seq x y z
N MET A 1 -10.59 6.71 -4.93
CA MET A 1 -11.81 7.03 -5.72
C MET A 1 -12.94 6.18 -5.16
N ALA A 2 -14.01 6.76 -4.66
CA ALA A 2 -15.14 6.00 -4.12
C ALA A 2 -15.76 5.17 -5.25
N ASN A 3 -15.80 3.85 -5.07
CA ASN A 3 -16.38 2.92 -6.03
C ASN A 3 -17.90 3.17 -6.04
N THR A 4 -18.34 4.05 -6.93
CA THR A 4 -19.73 4.53 -6.95
C THR A 4 -20.60 3.38 -7.44
N LEU A 5 -21.54 2.95 -6.62
CA LEU A 5 -22.44 1.83 -6.96
C LEU A 5 -23.26 2.20 -8.19
N ASP A 6 -23.47 1.36 -9.20
CA ASP A 6 -24.26 1.78 -10.37
C ASP A 6 -25.75 1.96 -10.04
N ASN A 7 -26.44 2.90 -10.72
CA ASN A 7 -27.90 2.93 -10.63
C ASN A 7 -28.51 1.87 -11.56
N LEU A 8 -29.77 1.53 -11.35
CA LEU A 8 -30.42 0.43 -12.07
C LEU A 8 -30.47 0.65 -13.60
N SER A 9 -30.62 1.91 -14.03
CA SER A 9 -30.64 2.24 -15.46
C SER A 9 -29.27 2.05 -16.10
N GLU A 10 -28.20 2.49 -15.44
CA GLU A 10 -26.81 2.31 -15.85
C GLU A 10 -26.43 0.82 -15.93
N LEU A 11 -26.82 0.04 -14.92
CA LEU A 11 -26.60 -1.39 -14.87
C LEU A 11 -27.29 -2.10 -16.04
N ILE A 12 -28.56 -1.78 -16.31
CA ILE A 12 -29.30 -2.33 -17.45
C ILE A 12 -28.58 -2.00 -18.77
N ASP A 13 -28.22 -0.73 -18.99
CA ASP A 13 -27.61 -0.28 -20.25
C ASP A 13 -26.26 -0.92 -20.50
N ARG A 14 -25.49 -1.17 -19.44
CA ARG A 14 -24.19 -1.84 -19.54
C ARG A 14 -24.32 -3.32 -19.94
N HIS A 15 -25.33 -4.02 -19.43
CA HIS A 15 -25.44 -5.47 -19.58
C HIS A 15 -26.34 -5.92 -20.75
N LEU A 16 -27.22 -5.05 -21.24
CA LEU A 16 -28.08 -5.33 -22.39
C LEU A 16 -27.31 -5.70 -23.68
N PRO A 17 -26.25 -4.96 -24.10
CA PRO A 17 -25.53 -5.25 -25.33
C PRO A 17 -24.90 -6.65 -25.35
N ALA A 18 -24.35 -7.09 -24.22
CA ALA A 18 -23.73 -8.42 -24.07
C ALA A 18 -24.74 -9.56 -24.25
N ARG A 19 -26.04 -9.29 -24.07
CA ARG A 19 -27.13 -10.26 -24.26
C ARG A 19 -27.79 -10.16 -25.62
N GLY A 20 -27.38 -9.22 -26.48
CA GLY A 20 -28.06 -8.94 -27.74
C GLY A 20 -29.51 -8.47 -27.56
N MET A 21 -29.86 -7.96 -26.38
CA MET A 21 -31.20 -7.48 -26.05
C MET A 21 -31.22 -5.95 -26.09
N ASN A 22 -32.33 -5.38 -26.53
CA ASN A 22 -32.61 -3.96 -26.33
C ASN A 22 -33.58 -3.74 -25.16
N ARG A 23 -33.82 -2.49 -24.78
CA ARG A 23 -34.73 -2.14 -23.68
C ARG A 23 -36.18 -2.58 -23.92
N GLU A 24 -36.63 -2.63 -25.17
CA GLU A 24 -37.99 -3.07 -25.49
C GLU A 24 -38.15 -4.58 -25.28
N ASP A 25 -37.12 -5.35 -25.64
CA ASP A 25 -37.09 -6.81 -25.43
C ASP A 25 -37.06 -7.15 -23.93
N LEU A 26 -36.30 -6.38 -23.14
CA LEU A 26 -36.32 -6.48 -21.69
C LEU A 26 -37.69 -6.13 -21.10
N ALA A 27 -38.33 -5.05 -21.58
CA ALA A 27 -39.66 -4.65 -21.13
C ALA A 27 -40.70 -5.76 -21.36
N LYS A 28 -40.68 -6.38 -22.55
CA LYS A 28 -41.53 -7.52 -22.90
C LYS A 28 -41.25 -8.72 -22.00
N THR A 29 -39.97 -9.06 -21.80
CA THR A 29 -39.54 -10.18 -20.94
C THR A 29 -40.05 -10.03 -19.51
N LEU A 30 -40.02 -8.82 -18.98
CA LEU A 30 -40.47 -8.50 -17.63
C LEU A 30 -41.97 -8.19 -17.53
N SER A 31 -42.71 -8.21 -18.66
CA SER A 31 -44.12 -7.82 -18.74
C SER A 31 -44.40 -6.42 -18.18
N VAL A 32 -43.47 -5.47 -18.38
CA VAL A 32 -43.61 -4.07 -17.95
C VAL A 32 -43.64 -3.13 -19.15
N SER A 33 -44.20 -1.93 -18.96
CA SER A 33 -44.18 -0.91 -20.01
C SER A 33 -42.77 -0.30 -20.16
N PRO A 34 -42.36 0.13 -21.36
CA PRO A 34 -41.10 0.87 -21.54
C PRO A 34 -41.02 2.14 -20.67
N SER A 35 -42.16 2.81 -20.44
CA SER A 35 -42.23 3.98 -19.55
C SER A 35 -41.93 3.63 -18.08
N THR A 36 -42.22 2.39 -17.66
CA THR A 36 -41.90 1.88 -16.33
C THR A 36 -40.39 1.69 -16.19
N LEU A 37 -39.73 1.15 -17.22
CA LEU A 37 -38.27 1.00 -17.24
C LEU A 37 -37.56 2.36 -17.12
N SER A 38 -38.01 3.37 -17.88
CA SER A 38 -37.40 4.71 -17.82
C SER A 38 -37.52 5.38 -16.44
N ARG A 39 -38.53 5.00 -15.63
CA ARG A 39 -38.72 5.52 -14.28
C ARG A 39 -37.81 4.86 -13.23
N TRP A 40 -37.16 3.75 -13.56
CA TRP A 40 -36.26 3.05 -12.63
C TRP A 40 -34.90 3.72 -12.43
N SER A 41 -34.66 4.86 -13.08
CA SER A 41 -33.57 5.77 -12.72
C SER A 41 -33.81 6.50 -11.40
N SER A 42 -35.07 6.64 -10.97
CA SER A 42 -35.48 7.45 -9.81
C SER A 42 -36.48 6.76 -8.88
N ARG A 43 -36.85 5.51 -9.17
CA ARG A 43 -37.81 4.75 -8.38
C ARG A 43 -37.45 3.28 -8.32
N MET A 44 -37.53 2.71 -7.11
CA MET A 44 -37.27 1.31 -6.88
C MET A 44 -38.41 0.42 -7.42
N PRO A 45 -38.11 -0.62 -8.23
CA PRO A 45 -39.09 -1.65 -8.61
C PRO A 45 -39.45 -2.58 -7.44
N GLY A 46 -40.56 -3.31 -7.57
CA GLY A 46 -40.97 -4.31 -6.58
C GLY A 46 -40.01 -5.52 -6.53
N ALA A 47 -39.99 -6.23 -5.40
CA ALA A 47 -39.04 -7.32 -5.15
C ALA A 47 -39.08 -8.45 -6.19
N GLU A 48 -40.28 -8.82 -6.67
CA GLU A 48 -40.43 -9.83 -7.73
C GLU A 48 -39.83 -9.37 -9.05
N THR A 49 -40.00 -8.09 -9.40
CA THR A 49 -39.41 -7.48 -10.59
C THR A 49 -37.89 -7.44 -10.50
N VAL A 50 -37.31 -7.13 -9.33
CA VAL A 50 -35.85 -7.18 -9.11
C VAL A 50 -35.31 -8.59 -9.35
N ARG A 51 -35.99 -9.63 -8.83
CA ARG A 51 -35.60 -11.03 -9.07
C ARG A 51 -35.68 -11.40 -10.54
N ALA A 52 -36.78 -11.05 -11.21
CA ALA A 52 -36.95 -11.30 -12.63
C ALA A 52 -35.89 -10.58 -13.48
N LEU A 53 -35.49 -9.36 -13.08
CA LEU A 53 -34.45 -8.59 -13.75
C LEU A 53 -33.06 -9.20 -13.56
N ALA A 54 -32.76 -9.71 -12.36
CA ALA A 54 -31.54 -10.48 -12.11
C ALA A 54 -31.46 -11.74 -12.98
N THR A 55 -32.57 -12.46 -13.15
CA THR A 55 -32.65 -13.61 -14.07
C THR A 55 -32.51 -13.18 -15.54
N ALA A 56 -33.20 -12.12 -15.97
CA ALA A 56 -33.19 -11.67 -17.37
C ALA A 56 -31.82 -11.14 -17.82
N LEU A 57 -31.10 -10.46 -16.93
CA LEU A 57 -29.73 -9.98 -17.19
C LEU A 57 -28.67 -11.06 -16.87
N ASP A 58 -29.08 -12.14 -16.20
CA ASP A 58 -28.25 -13.21 -15.66
C ASP A 58 -27.07 -12.59 -14.86
N LEU A 59 -27.48 -11.85 -13.82
CA LEU A 59 -26.64 -11.16 -12.85
C LEU A 59 -26.98 -11.64 -11.44
N PRO A 60 -26.04 -11.55 -10.48
CA PRO A 60 -26.33 -11.85 -9.09
C PRO A 60 -27.46 -10.95 -8.55
N TYR A 61 -28.44 -11.55 -7.87
CA TYR A 61 -29.58 -10.81 -7.30
C TYR A 61 -29.15 -9.62 -6.43
N GLY A 62 -28.10 -9.81 -5.61
CA GLY A 62 -27.56 -8.75 -4.75
C GLY A 62 -27.08 -7.52 -5.53
N ALA A 63 -26.43 -7.71 -6.69
CA ALA A 63 -25.95 -6.60 -7.52
C ALA A 63 -27.11 -5.79 -8.10
N VAL A 64 -28.17 -6.47 -8.56
CA VAL A 64 -29.37 -5.82 -9.10
C VAL A 64 -30.17 -5.13 -7.99
N LEU A 65 -30.29 -5.76 -6.82
CA LEU A 65 -30.95 -5.18 -5.65
C LEU A 65 -30.22 -3.91 -5.20
N ALA A 66 -28.89 -3.95 -5.14
CA ALA A 66 -28.09 -2.78 -4.77
C ALA A 66 -28.33 -1.61 -5.74
N ALA A 67 -28.28 -1.87 -7.04
CA ALA A 67 -28.55 -0.84 -8.05
C ALA A 67 -29.99 -0.29 -7.96
N ALA A 68 -30.96 -1.14 -7.63
CA ALA A 68 -32.35 -0.74 -7.39
C ALA A 68 -32.49 0.13 -6.12
N LEU A 69 -31.76 -0.18 -5.05
CA LEU A 69 -31.73 0.63 -3.82
C LEU A 69 -31.12 2.01 -4.09
N ARG A 70 -30.04 2.08 -4.89
CA ARG A 70 -29.47 3.37 -5.32
C ARG A 70 -30.42 4.20 -6.15
N SER A 71 -31.06 3.59 -7.15
CA SER A 71 -32.09 4.27 -7.94
C SER A 71 -33.27 4.78 -7.09
N GLY A 72 -33.56 4.13 -5.96
CA GLY A 72 -34.59 4.56 -5.01
C GLY A 72 -34.13 5.61 -3.98
N GLY A 73 -32.83 5.95 -3.95
CA GLY A 73 -32.25 6.85 -2.95
C GLY A 73 -32.06 6.24 -1.56
N TYR A 74 -32.10 4.91 -1.44
CA TYR A 74 -31.93 4.21 -0.15
C TYR A 74 -30.46 3.88 0.18
N ALA A 75 -29.59 3.89 -0.83
CA ALA A 75 -28.14 3.64 -0.67
C ALA A 75 -27.37 4.47 -1.71
N GLU A 76 -26.25 5.06 -1.33
CA GLU A 76 -25.37 5.80 -2.25
C GLU A 76 -24.12 4.98 -2.59
N THR A 77 -23.65 4.17 -1.64
CA THR A 77 -22.43 3.38 -1.72
C THR A 77 -22.70 1.91 -1.38
N SER A 78 -21.75 1.02 -1.73
CA SER A 78 -21.80 -0.37 -1.29
C SER A 78 -21.72 -0.51 0.24
N THR A 79 -21.06 0.43 0.91
CA THR A 79 -20.95 0.46 2.37
C THR A 79 -22.31 0.59 3.04
N ASP A 80 -23.22 1.42 2.50
CA ASP A 80 -24.58 1.59 3.06
C ASP A 80 -25.38 0.28 3.08
N ILE A 81 -25.03 -0.67 2.21
CA ILE A 81 -25.70 -1.96 2.06
C ILE A 81 -24.99 -3.04 2.87
N LEU A 82 -23.65 -3.02 2.90
CA LEU A 82 -22.84 -4.12 3.43
C LEU A 82 -22.42 -3.93 4.88
N ALA A 83 -22.27 -2.68 5.34
CA ALA A 83 -21.80 -2.40 6.70
C ALA A 83 -22.67 -3.10 7.75
N GLY A 84 -22.03 -3.65 8.78
CA GLY A 84 -22.70 -4.35 9.89
C GLY A 84 -23.19 -5.77 9.55
N HIS A 85 -23.07 -6.24 8.31
CA HIS A 85 -23.39 -7.63 7.98
C HIS A 85 -22.31 -8.58 8.49
N SER A 86 -22.73 -9.75 8.98
CA SER A 86 -21.83 -10.81 9.39
C SER A 86 -21.46 -11.73 8.23
N LEU A 87 -20.18 -12.07 8.13
CA LEU A 87 -19.65 -13.09 7.26
C LEU A 87 -18.96 -14.16 8.11
N THR A 88 -18.88 -15.37 7.59
CA THR A 88 -18.02 -16.43 8.15
C THR A 88 -16.84 -16.60 7.21
N LEU A 89 -15.64 -16.33 7.71
CA LEU A 89 -14.39 -16.61 7.02
C LEU A 89 -13.93 -18.01 7.38
N VAL A 90 -13.43 -18.75 6.41
CA VAL A 90 -12.70 -19.99 6.63
C VAL A 90 -11.28 -19.77 6.12
N ALA A 91 -10.31 -19.87 7.02
CA ALA A 91 -8.89 -19.71 6.74
C ALA A 91 -8.13 -20.96 7.18
N ARG A 92 -6.87 -21.06 6.75
CA ARG A 92 -6.00 -22.11 7.27
C ARG A 92 -5.76 -21.89 8.77
N ASP A 93 -5.68 -22.96 9.57
CA ASP A 93 -5.27 -22.80 10.97
C ASP A 93 -3.79 -22.40 11.03
N PRO A 94 -3.46 -21.18 11.49
CA PRO A 94 -2.08 -20.71 11.54
C PRO A 94 -1.21 -21.51 12.52
N ALA A 95 -1.82 -22.25 13.47
CA ALA A 95 -1.09 -23.10 14.40
C ALA A 95 -0.56 -24.40 13.75
N CYS A 96 -1.08 -24.77 12.58
CA CYS A 96 -0.77 -26.04 11.92
C CYS A 96 0.13 -25.89 10.67
N SER A 97 0.44 -24.66 10.25
CA SER A 97 1.21 -24.42 9.04
C SER A 97 2.73 -24.44 9.29
N GLN A 98 3.46 -25.26 8.52
CA GLN A 98 4.92 -25.38 8.61
C GLN A 98 5.67 -24.45 7.63
N SER A 99 4.96 -23.65 6.82
CA SER A 99 5.54 -22.91 5.69
C SER A 99 5.22 -21.41 5.74
N SER A 100 6.13 -20.62 6.29
CA SER A 100 6.01 -19.18 6.54
C SER A 100 5.76 -18.26 5.32
N GLU A 101 5.48 -18.78 4.13
CA GLU A 101 5.49 -17.98 2.89
C GLU A 101 4.11 -17.62 2.33
N ASN A 102 2.98 -18.22 2.77
CA ASN A 102 1.64 -17.87 2.23
C ASN A 102 0.45 -18.12 3.20
N ASP A 103 0.66 -18.09 4.52
CA ASP A 103 -0.29 -18.69 5.48
C ASP A 103 -1.43 -17.78 5.99
N ASP A 104 -1.47 -16.50 5.61
CA ASP A 104 -2.44 -15.52 6.15
C ASP A 104 -3.66 -15.26 5.23
N GLU A 105 -3.82 -15.99 4.13
CA GLU A 105 -4.91 -15.75 3.19
C GLU A 105 -6.22 -16.49 3.58
N PRO A 106 -7.38 -15.81 3.57
CA PRO A 106 -8.67 -16.47 3.77
C PRO A 106 -8.97 -17.40 2.59
N GLY A 107 -9.15 -18.70 2.86
CA GLY A 107 -9.43 -19.71 1.85
C GLY A 107 -10.84 -19.60 1.24
N ALA A 108 -11.83 -19.13 2.01
CA ALA A 108 -13.18 -18.88 1.53
C ALA A 108 -13.99 -17.95 2.45
N VAL A 109 -15.02 -17.30 1.89
CA VAL A 109 -15.94 -16.37 2.57
C VAL A 109 -17.39 -16.81 2.33
N PHE A 110 -18.18 -16.85 3.40
CA PHE A 110 -19.59 -17.26 3.34
C PHE A 110 -20.49 -16.28 4.09
N THR A 111 -21.70 -16.07 3.59
CA THR A 111 -22.78 -15.38 4.32
C THR A 111 -23.53 -16.33 5.27
N ASP A 112 -23.42 -17.64 5.04
CA ASP A 112 -24.07 -18.70 5.82
C ASP A 112 -23.02 -19.55 6.57
N PRO A 113 -23.04 -19.57 7.92
CA PRO A 113 -22.13 -20.39 8.72
C PRO A 113 -22.21 -21.89 8.41
N ASP A 114 -23.37 -22.40 8.01
CA ASP A 114 -23.53 -23.84 7.70
C ASP A 114 -22.81 -24.21 6.40
N SER A 115 -22.87 -23.33 5.41
CA SER A 115 -22.11 -23.45 4.17
C SER A 115 -20.60 -23.38 4.42
N ALA A 116 -20.16 -22.49 5.31
CA ALA A 116 -18.76 -22.41 5.73
C ALA A 116 -18.29 -23.72 6.38
N ARG A 117 -19.08 -24.28 7.31
CA ARG A 117 -18.76 -25.55 7.98
C ARG A 117 -18.69 -26.72 6.99
N ARG A 118 -19.63 -26.80 6.04
CA ARG A 118 -19.60 -27.83 4.98
C ARG A 118 -18.37 -27.71 4.11
N TRP A 119 -18.01 -26.50 3.70
CA TRP A 119 -16.84 -26.27 2.87
C TRP A 119 -15.55 -26.65 3.62
N ALA A 120 -15.40 -26.21 4.87
CA ALA A 120 -14.24 -26.53 5.71
C ALA A 120 -14.07 -28.06 5.84
N HIS A 121 -15.17 -28.77 6.11
CA HIS A 121 -15.17 -30.22 6.18
C HIS A 121 -14.74 -30.89 4.86
N VAL A 122 -15.32 -30.48 3.72
CA VAL A 122 -14.95 -31.04 2.41
C VAL A 122 -13.50 -30.74 2.06
N ARG A 123 -13.03 -29.52 2.37
CA ARG A 123 -11.65 -29.12 2.11
C ARG A 123 -10.68 -29.98 2.92
N GLN A 124 -10.95 -30.18 4.21
CA GLN A 124 -10.18 -31.05 5.09
C GLN A 124 -10.09 -32.49 4.54
N GLU A 125 -11.21 -33.06 4.08
CA GLU A 125 -11.26 -34.40 3.49
C GLU A 125 -10.46 -34.51 2.17
N LEU A 126 -10.43 -33.45 1.36
CA LEU A 126 -9.67 -33.41 0.11
C LEU A 126 -8.17 -33.26 0.35
N ASP A 127 -7.79 -32.38 1.28
CA ASP A 127 -6.38 -32.18 1.65
C ASP A 127 -5.77 -33.47 2.21
N CYS A 128 -6.54 -34.26 2.97
CA CYS A 128 -6.13 -35.59 3.44
C CYS A 128 -5.84 -36.61 2.31
N ARG A 129 -6.33 -36.38 1.08
CA ARG A 129 -6.22 -37.34 -0.03
C ARG A 129 -5.19 -36.95 -1.09
N ILE A 130 -4.88 -35.67 -1.22
CA ILE A 130 -4.15 -35.13 -2.37
C ILE A 130 -2.69 -34.82 -2.02
N ALA A 131 -2.37 -34.60 -0.74
CA ALA A 131 -1.01 -34.31 -0.30
C ALA A 131 -0.83 -34.72 1.16
N ASP A 132 0.40 -35.04 1.57
CA ASP A 132 0.82 -35.27 2.97
C ASP A 132 0.64 -34.01 3.87
N TYR A 133 -0.37 -33.17 3.63
CA TYR A 133 -0.72 -32.05 4.49
C TYR A 133 -1.48 -32.56 5.72
N GLY A 134 -1.03 -32.11 6.89
CA GLY A 134 -1.47 -32.57 8.20
C GLY A 134 -2.96 -32.39 8.47
N HIS A 135 -3.45 -33.14 9.45
CA HIS A 135 -4.80 -33.01 9.96
C HIS A 135 -4.95 -31.70 10.75
N GLY A 136 -5.99 -30.91 10.46
CA GLY A 136 -6.45 -29.84 11.36
C GLY A 136 -6.42 -28.41 10.79
N ASP A 137 -6.00 -28.25 9.54
CA ASP A 137 -5.58 -26.96 9.00
C ASP A 137 -6.70 -25.96 8.64
N THR A 138 -7.92 -26.01 9.20
CA THR A 138 -8.94 -24.97 8.89
C THR A 138 -9.62 -24.42 10.13
N ALA A 139 -9.55 -23.10 10.30
CA ALA A 139 -10.29 -22.36 11.30
C ALA A 139 -11.41 -21.54 10.65
N SER A 140 -12.57 -21.46 11.31
CA SER A 140 -13.68 -20.59 10.88
C SER A 140 -13.98 -19.54 11.92
N ALA A 141 -14.11 -18.29 11.50
CA ALA A 141 -14.44 -17.17 12.38
C ALA A 141 -15.56 -16.31 11.79
N GLN A 142 -16.44 -15.80 12.65
CA GLN A 142 -17.44 -14.80 12.25
C GLN A 142 -16.79 -13.41 12.31
N VAL A 143 -16.91 -12.67 11.22
CA VAL A 143 -16.45 -11.28 11.10
C VAL A 143 -17.61 -10.39 10.70
N VAL A 144 -17.56 -9.12 11.10
CA VAL A 144 -18.57 -8.12 10.73
C VAL A 144 -17.92 -7.12 9.76
N ILE A 145 -18.56 -6.89 8.62
CA ILE A 145 -18.10 -5.91 7.62
C ILE A 145 -18.11 -4.52 8.28
N ASP A 146 -16.97 -3.84 8.22
CA ASP A 146 -16.74 -2.53 8.86
C ASP A 146 -17.03 -2.54 10.37
N GLY A 147 -17.02 -3.71 11.02
CA GLY A 147 -17.32 -3.87 12.43
C GLY A 147 -16.17 -3.47 13.37
N ALA A 148 -14.95 -3.40 12.85
CA ALA A 148 -13.78 -2.91 13.57
C ALA A 148 -13.40 -1.51 13.05
N ALA A 149 -13.16 -0.58 13.97
CA ALA A 149 -12.61 0.72 13.61
C ALA A 149 -11.21 0.53 13.03
N THR A 150 -10.88 1.29 11.97
CA THR A 150 -9.49 1.39 11.51
C THR A 150 -8.65 1.90 12.69
N PRO A 151 -7.55 1.21 13.05
CA PRO A 151 -6.66 1.70 14.10
C PRO A 151 -6.17 3.12 13.79
N GLU A 152 -6.01 3.94 14.83
CA GLU A 152 -5.32 5.22 14.69
C GLU A 152 -3.92 4.97 14.14
N HIS A 153 -3.54 5.72 13.11
CA HIS A 153 -2.26 5.59 12.45
C HIS A 153 -1.83 6.93 11.86
N VAL A 154 -0.52 7.03 11.61
CA VAL A 154 0.13 8.16 10.96
C VAL A 154 0.73 7.65 9.65
N VAL A 155 0.37 8.30 8.55
CA VAL A 155 1.01 8.07 7.25
C VAL A 155 2.19 9.04 7.14
N VAL A 156 3.37 8.53 6.83
CA VAL A 156 4.55 9.35 6.54
C VAL A 156 4.79 9.34 5.05
N TYR A 157 4.92 10.53 4.47
CA TYR A 157 5.24 10.76 3.08
C TYR A 157 6.73 11.03 2.93
N ARG A 158 7.32 10.54 1.84
CA ARG A 158 8.69 10.85 1.42
C ARG A 158 8.63 11.60 0.09
N ALA A 159 9.29 12.75 0.05
CA ALA A 159 9.58 13.46 -1.19
C ALA A 159 11.02 13.17 -1.61
N SER A 160 11.24 13.04 -2.93
CA SER A 160 12.56 12.85 -3.51
C SER A 160 12.70 13.62 -4.81
N TRP A 161 13.84 14.30 -4.99
CA TRP A 161 14.27 14.89 -6.25
C TRP A 161 15.27 13.97 -6.95
N ASP A 162 15.04 13.73 -8.25
CA ASP A 162 15.95 12.99 -9.13
C ASP A 162 16.62 13.97 -10.12
N HIS A 163 17.95 14.03 -10.10
CA HIS A 163 18.73 14.89 -11.01
C HIS A 163 18.49 14.58 -12.49
N ARG A 164 18.20 13.32 -12.87
CA ARG A 164 18.07 12.94 -14.29
C ARG A 164 16.84 13.54 -14.93
N THR A 165 15.72 13.53 -14.20
CA THR A 165 14.45 14.06 -14.67
C THR A 165 14.21 15.50 -14.23
N ASP A 166 14.99 15.99 -13.27
CA ASP A 166 14.79 17.26 -12.57
C ASP A 166 13.37 17.40 -11.99
N THR A 167 12.80 16.29 -11.49
CA THR A 167 11.45 16.25 -10.94
C THR A 167 11.44 15.85 -9.47
N VAL A 168 10.55 16.47 -8.70
CA VAL A 168 10.22 16.04 -7.34
C VAL A 168 9.05 15.07 -7.38
N SER A 169 9.26 13.86 -6.85
CA SER A 169 8.22 12.86 -6.64
C SER A 169 7.89 12.78 -5.14
N VAL A 170 6.64 12.44 -4.83
CA VAL A 170 6.18 12.20 -3.45
C VAL A 170 5.47 10.85 -3.41
N SER A 171 5.81 10.04 -2.43
CA SER A 171 5.19 8.74 -2.20
C SER A 171 4.92 8.51 -0.71
N GLU A 172 3.98 7.62 -0.42
CA GLU A 172 3.80 7.09 0.94
C GLU A 172 5.03 6.25 1.30
N SER A 173 5.73 6.64 2.37
CA SER A 173 6.89 5.93 2.89
C SER A 173 6.52 4.80 3.84
N GLY A 174 5.36 4.90 4.51
CA GLY A 174 4.89 3.91 5.44
C GLY A 174 3.74 4.39 6.33
N VAL A 175 3.12 3.43 7.02
CA VAL A 175 2.05 3.64 8.00
C VAL A 175 2.58 3.23 9.37
N PHE A 176 2.45 4.12 10.35
CA PHE A 176 3.00 3.96 11.70
C PHE A 176 1.89 4.14 12.75
N ALA A 177 2.06 3.56 13.93
CA ALA A 177 1.11 3.73 15.03
C ALA A 177 1.16 5.15 15.63
N GLU A 178 2.30 5.82 15.51
CA GLU A 178 2.54 7.19 15.99
C GLU A 178 3.55 7.90 15.09
N VAL A 179 3.71 9.21 15.28
CA VAL A 179 4.69 10.01 14.52
C VAL A 179 6.10 9.52 14.86
N PRO A 180 6.91 9.07 13.89
CA PRO A 180 8.27 8.61 14.17
C PRO A 180 9.11 9.71 14.83
N SER A 181 9.80 9.38 15.92
CA SER A 181 10.53 10.33 16.76
C SER A 181 11.65 11.10 16.03
N GLY A 182 12.27 10.50 15.00
CA GLY A 182 13.30 11.13 14.17
C GLY A 182 12.78 11.85 12.93
N LEU A 183 11.47 12.05 12.80
CA LEU A 183 10.88 12.75 11.67
C LEU A 183 11.14 14.26 11.80
N ASP A 184 12.01 14.78 10.95
CA ASP A 184 12.31 16.21 10.85
C ASP A 184 11.81 16.76 9.50
N PRO A 185 10.58 17.30 9.45
CA PRO A 185 9.97 17.77 8.21
C PRO A 185 10.63 19.02 7.65
N GLU A 186 11.44 19.75 8.44
CA GLU A 186 12.13 20.96 8.04
C GLU A 186 13.51 20.67 7.44
N THR A 187 13.97 19.43 7.51
CA THR A 187 15.28 19.03 7.03
C THR A 187 15.20 18.16 5.78
N ALA A 188 16.00 18.50 4.78
CA ALA A 188 16.27 17.66 3.62
C ALA A 188 17.59 16.90 3.82
N LEU A 189 17.59 15.62 3.46
CA LEU A 189 18.80 14.81 3.28
C LEU A 189 19.30 14.98 1.86
N VAL A 190 20.56 15.35 1.72
CA VAL A 190 21.20 15.68 0.45
C VAL A 190 22.34 14.71 0.17
N ASP A 191 22.25 13.98 -0.93
CA ASP A 191 23.31 13.08 -1.39
C ASP A 191 24.23 13.78 -2.40
N THR A 192 25.53 13.75 -2.12
CA THR A 192 26.58 14.38 -2.94
C THR A 192 27.61 13.38 -3.40
N LEU A 193 28.14 13.59 -4.61
CA LEU A 193 29.31 12.88 -5.11
C LEU A 193 30.57 13.42 -4.44
N ASN A 194 31.42 12.54 -3.92
CA ASN A 194 32.57 12.94 -3.11
C ASN A 194 33.74 13.54 -3.89
N ASP A 195 33.82 13.24 -5.18
CA ASP A 195 34.85 13.75 -6.07
C ASP A 195 34.57 15.18 -6.56
N THR A 196 33.30 15.51 -6.80
CA THR A 196 32.86 16.77 -7.39
C THR A 196 32.12 17.67 -6.40
N GLY A 197 31.63 17.13 -5.28
CA GLY A 197 30.74 17.81 -4.35
C GLY A 197 29.35 18.10 -4.93
N LYS A 198 29.01 17.53 -6.09
CA LYS A 198 27.76 17.77 -6.79
C LYS A 198 26.62 16.94 -6.19
N VAL A 199 25.46 17.55 -6.06
CA VAL A 199 24.25 16.94 -5.50
C VAL A 199 23.48 16.22 -6.59
N PHE A 200 23.14 14.94 -6.36
CA PHE A 200 22.39 14.13 -7.34
C PHE A 200 21.05 13.60 -6.81
N ALA A 201 20.81 13.68 -5.50
CA ALA A 201 19.52 13.37 -4.89
C ALA A 201 19.27 14.24 -3.65
N VAL A 202 18.00 14.60 -3.44
CA VAL A 202 17.52 15.32 -2.27
C VAL A 202 16.25 14.64 -1.80
N THR A 203 16.14 14.35 -0.51
CA THR A 203 14.96 13.68 0.05
C THR A 203 14.52 14.31 1.36
N SER A 204 13.23 14.29 1.65
CA SER A 204 12.68 14.68 2.95
C SER A 204 11.46 13.83 3.28
N SER A 205 11.14 13.71 4.57
CA SER A 205 10.00 12.94 5.05
C SER A 205 9.16 13.79 5.98
N ALA A 206 7.84 13.74 5.85
CA ALA A 206 6.90 14.44 6.71
C ALA A 206 5.57 13.67 6.84
N VAL A 207 4.77 14.00 7.87
CA VAL A 207 3.40 13.46 8.01
C VAL A 207 2.41 14.07 7.00
N ASP A 208 2.86 15.08 6.26
CA ASP A 208 2.09 15.80 5.26
C ASP A 208 2.86 15.82 3.93
N ALA A 209 2.19 15.45 2.85
CA ALA A 209 2.81 15.30 1.53
C ALA A 209 3.31 16.65 0.97
N ASP A 210 2.58 17.73 1.23
CA ASP A 210 2.93 19.06 0.74
C ASP A 210 4.14 19.63 1.49
N THR A 211 4.22 19.37 2.79
CA THR A 211 5.39 19.71 3.62
C THR A 211 6.65 18.99 3.12
N ALA A 212 6.58 17.68 2.93
CA ALA A 212 7.73 16.92 2.41
C ALA A 212 8.18 17.44 1.02
N ARG A 213 7.22 17.71 0.12
CA ARG A 213 7.50 18.27 -1.20
C ARG A 213 8.20 19.61 -1.10
N LYS A 214 7.62 20.53 -0.33
CA LYS A 214 8.12 21.90 -0.18
C LYS A 214 9.55 21.90 0.35
N THR A 215 9.85 21.09 1.37
CA THR A 215 11.21 20.98 1.93
C THR A 215 12.23 20.54 0.88
N VAL A 216 11.87 19.58 0.02
CA VAL A 216 12.73 19.17 -1.10
C VAL A 216 12.84 20.28 -2.15
N GLU A 217 11.75 20.92 -2.55
CA GLU A 217 11.74 22.01 -3.54
C GLU A 217 12.58 23.21 -3.10
N ASP A 218 12.46 23.62 -1.84
CA ASP A 218 13.23 24.72 -1.26
C ASP A 218 14.72 24.38 -1.19
N ALA A 219 15.07 23.15 -0.78
CA ALA A 219 16.45 22.67 -0.76
C ALA A 219 17.06 22.60 -2.18
N VAL A 220 16.33 22.05 -3.15
CA VAL A 220 16.76 21.98 -4.56
C VAL A 220 16.93 23.38 -5.13
N THR A 221 16.00 24.31 -4.86
CA THR A 221 16.09 25.71 -5.32
C THR A 221 17.33 26.39 -4.77
N HIS A 222 17.60 26.22 -3.47
CA HIS A 222 18.79 26.75 -2.82
C HIS A 222 20.09 26.19 -3.42
N LEU A 223 20.16 24.86 -3.60
CA LEU A 223 21.33 24.20 -4.17
C LEU A 223 21.54 24.54 -5.65
N ARG A 224 20.45 24.77 -6.40
CA ARG A 224 20.50 25.28 -7.78
C ARG A 224 21.09 26.68 -7.83
N GLY A 225 20.67 27.57 -6.94
CA GLY A 225 21.23 28.93 -6.81
C GLY A 225 22.73 28.93 -6.47
N GLN A 226 23.24 27.87 -5.83
CA GLN A 226 24.67 27.69 -5.55
C GLN A 226 25.46 26.99 -6.67
N GLY A 227 24.79 26.54 -7.74
CA GLY A 227 25.42 25.74 -8.79
C GLY A 227 25.92 24.37 -8.32
N LYS A 228 25.37 23.83 -7.23
CA LYS A 228 25.79 22.55 -6.63
C LYS A 228 25.05 21.34 -7.18
N LEU A 229 23.91 21.53 -7.85
CA LEU A 229 23.21 20.42 -8.50
C LEU A 229 24.06 19.82 -9.62
N LEU A 230 24.01 18.50 -9.72
CA LEU A 230 24.51 17.74 -10.86
C LEU A 230 23.60 18.02 -12.07
N GLY A 231 24.17 18.16 -13.26
CA GLY A 231 23.40 18.35 -14.48
C GLY A 231 22.54 17.13 -14.82
N THR A 232 21.42 17.34 -15.53
CA THR A 232 20.49 16.25 -15.92
C THR A 232 21.14 15.20 -16.83
N GLU A 233 22.08 15.63 -17.67
CA GLU A 233 22.84 14.78 -18.59
C GLU A 233 24.19 14.33 -18.01
N GLU A 234 24.55 14.81 -16.81
CA GLU A 234 25.82 14.47 -16.17
C GLU A 234 25.67 13.11 -15.47
N ALA A 235 26.51 12.15 -15.87
CA ALA A 235 26.50 10.84 -15.25
C ALA A 235 27.04 10.93 -13.81
N THR A 236 26.31 10.33 -12.86
CA THR A 236 26.79 10.17 -11.47
C THR A 236 28.01 9.26 -11.36
N GLY A 237 28.31 8.46 -12.39
CA GLY A 237 29.36 7.42 -12.32
C GLY A 237 29.01 6.22 -11.43
N LEU A 238 27.82 6.23 -10.82
CA LEU A 238 27.31 5.19 -9.92
C LEU A 238 26.48 4.16 -10.70
N GLY A 239 26.67 2.87 -10.39
CA GLY A 239 25.81 1.79 -10.89
C GLY A 239 24.40 1.87 -10.32
N PHE A 240 23.42 1.26 -10.99
CA PHE A 240 22.04 1.18 -10.48
C PHE A 240 21.96 0.51 -9.10
N THR A 241 22.77 -0.53 -8.89
CA THR A 241 22.92 -1.22 -7.60
C THR A 241 23.38 -0.27 -6.49
N ASP A 242 24.23 0.70 -6.83
CA ASP A 242 24.85 1.63 -5.88
C ASP A 242 23.81 2.63 -5.36
N HIS A 243 22.95 3.12 -6.25
CA HIS A 243 21.79 3.94 -5.90
C HIS A 243 20.82 3.19 -4.98
N LEU A 244 20.51 1.94 -5.31
CA LEU A 244 19.53 1.14 -4.57
C LEU A 244 20.06 0.77 -3.18
N MET A 245 21.31 0.34 -3.09
CA MET A 245 21.97 -0.02 -1.83
C MET A 245 22.21 1.20 -0.93
N HIS A 246 22.60 2.37 -1.47
CA HIS A 246 22.76 3.59 -0.67
C HIS A 246 21.43 4.07 -0.10
N SER A 247 20.37 4.08 -0.93
CA SER A 247 19.02 4.46 -0.49
C SER A 247 18.48 3.52 0.61
N GLU A 248 18.69 2.21 0.47
CA GLU A 248 18.31 1.23 1.49
C GLU A 248 19.16 1.36 2.77
N LEU A 249 20.48 1.54 2.65
CA LEU A 249 21.37 1.75 3.79
C LEU A 249 21.02 3.02 4.57
N MET A 250 20.70 4.11 3.89
CA MET A 250 20.29 5.35 4.56
C MET A 250 18.92 5.22 5.20
N SER A 251 17.98 4.54 4.53
CA SER A 251 16.68 4.20 5.12
C SER A 251 16.85 3.34 6.39
N MET A 252 17.74 2.34 6.35
CA MET A 252 18.06 1.49 7.50
C MET A 252 18.78 2.26 8.60
N ARG A 253 19.73 3.13 8.28
CA ARG A 253 20.48 3.92 9.26
C ARG A 253 19.59 4.91 9.99
N HIS A 254 18.71 5.59 9.25
CA HIS A 254 17.68 6.46 9.84
C HIS A 254 16.76 5.67 10.78
N ARG A 255 16.25 4.50 10.35
CA ARG A 255 15.44 3.61 11.20
C ARG A 255 16.22 3.08 12.43
N ALA A 256 17.51 2.79 12.29
CA ALA A 256 18.35 2.26 13.37
C ALA A 256 18.67 3.33 14.42
N GLN A 257 18.90 4.57 13.99
CA GLN A 257 19.13 5.71 14.87
C GLN A 257 17.87 6.03 15.69
N VAL A 258 16.70 6.06 15.04
CA VAL A 258 15.38 6.20 15.69
C VAL A 258 15.16 5.14 16.77
N ARG A 259 15.37 3.85 16.45
CA ARG A 259 15.23 2.76 17.44
C ARG A 259 16.24 2.83 18.58
N HIS A 260 17.42 3.41 18.37
CA HIS A 260 18.43 3.55 19.40
C HIS A 260 18.06 4.67 20.39
N GLU A 261 17.53 5.78 19.88
CA GLU A 261 17.06 6.91 20.69
C GLU A 261 15.81 6.52 21.50
N GLU A 262 14.86 5.80 20.91
CA GLU A 262 13.67 5.26 21.62
C GLU A 262 14.03 4.27 22.73
N ARG A 263 15.09 3.47 22.55
CA ARG A 263 15.58 2.51 23.56
C ARG A 263 16.39 3.13 24.69
N SER A 264 16.82 4.38 24.54
CA SER A 264 17.44 5.11 25.65
C SER A 264 16.40 5.56 26.68
N GLY A 265 15.11 5.49 26.33
CA GLY A 265 14.00 5.45 27.27
C GLY A 265 13.84 4.05 27.86
N GLU A 266 13.95 3.95 29.18
CA GLU A 266 14.00 2.74 29.98
C GLU A 266 12.74 1.87 29.82
N VAL A 267 12.73 0.96 28.85
CA VAL A 267 11.76 -0.15 28.77
C VAL A 267 12.52 -1.45 28.52
N GLU A 268 12.63 -2.27 29.56
CA GLU A 268 13.16 -3.63 29.48
C GLU A 268 12.22 -4.52 28.66
N LEU A 269 12.53 -4.67 27.37
CA LEU A 269 11.94 -5.71 26.52
C LEU A 269 12.67 -7.05 26.72
N PRO A 270 11.94 -8.17 26.79
CA PRO A 270 12.53 -9.49 27.01
C PRO A 270 13.45 -9.88 25.84
N GLU A 271 14.68 -10.25 26.21
CA GLU A 271 15.74 -10.91 25.44
C GLU A 271 15.65 -10.81 23.90
N MET A 272 15.71 -9.59 23.38
CA MET A 272 16.16 -9.44 22.01
C MET A 272 17.63 -9.88 21.94
N SER A 273 17.90 -10.95 21.18
CA SER A 273 19.21 -11.59 20.97
C SER A 273 20.34 -10.56 21.01
N THR A 274 21.32 -10.78 21.87
CA THR A 274 22.50 -9.94 22.07
C THR A 274 23.15 -9.54 20.74
N ARG A 275 23.07 -10.41 19.72
CA ARG A 275 23.57 -10.15 18.36
C ARG A 275 22.82 -9.04 17.63
N ILE A 276 21.50 -8.92 17.79
CA ILE A 276 20.70 -7.86 17.15
C ILE A 276 20.99 -6.51 17.80
N LYS A 277 21.08 -6.48 19.14
CA LYS A 277 21.48 -5.26 19.88
C LYS A 277 22.90 -4.82 19.49
N GLU A 278 23.82 -5.78 19.39
CA GLU A 278 25.20 -5.53 18.98
C GLU A 278 25.29 -5.08 17.51
N PHE A 279 24.48 -5.64 16.60
CA PHE A 279 24.41 -5.24 15.21
C PHE A 279 23.85 -3.82 15.03
N VAL A 280 22.74 -3.49 15.68
CA VAL A 280 22.15 -2.14 15.65
C VAL A 280 23.10 -1.10 16.26
N SER A 281 23.75 -1.43 17.37
CA SER A 281 24.75 -0.55 17.99
C SER A 281 25.97 -0.33 17.07
N LYS A 282 26.44 -1.36 16.36
CA LYS A 282 27.51 -1.25 15.36
C LYS A 282 27.11 -0.39 14.16
N ILE A 283 25.85 -0.44 13.70
CA ILE A 283 25.35 0.44 12.63
C ILE A 283 25.24 1.89 13.09
N ALA A 284 24.73 2.11 14.31
CA ALA A 284 24.55 3.46 14.86
C ALA A 284 25.89 4.15 15.20
N ALA A 285 26.84 3.41 15.77
CA ALA A 285 28.16 3.91 16.19
C ALA A 285 29.25 3.84 15.10
N ALA A 286 28.93 3.31 13.92
CA ALA A 286 29.85 3.23 12.80
C ALA A 286 30.29 4.63 12.33
N PRO A 287 31.58 5.02 12.44
CA PRO A 287 32.14 6.03 11.53
C PRO A 287 31.91 5.51 10.09
N GLN A 288 31.61 6.40 9.11
CA GLN A 288 31.36 6.06 7.69
C GLN A 288 32.11 4.78 7.31
N MET A 289 31.44 3.62 7.41
CA MET A 289 32.19 2.37 7.38
C MET A 289 32.63 2.19 5.93
N PRO A 290 33.90 1.83 5.68
CA PRO A 290 34.33 1.44 4.36
C PRO A 290 33.67 0.08 4.06
N TYR A 291 32.44 0.12 3.56
CA TYR A 291 31.80 -1.04 2.97
C TYR A 291 32.56 -1.38 1.69
N VAL A 292 33.08 -2.61 1.61
CA VAL A 292 33.77 -3.09 0.41
C VAL A 292 32.70 -3.46 -0.62
N TRP A 293 32.54 -2.58 -1.60
CA TRP A 293 31.78 -2.84 -2.82
C TRP A 293 32.53 -3.83 -3.70
N GLY A 294 31.85 -4.91 -4.11
CA GLY A 294 32.44 -5.96 -4.93
C GLY A 294 31.41 -6.63 -5.80
N GLY A 295 31.33 -6.20 -7.05
CA GLY A 295 30.59 -6.85 -8.12
C GLY A 295 31.24 -6.55 -9.46
N GLY A 296 32.28 -7.30 -9.81
CA GLY A 296 32.91 -7.26 -11.14
C GLY A 296 34.39 -7.61 -11.13
N ASP A 297 34.71 -8.82 -11.56
CA ASP A 297 36.06 -9.31 -11.89
C ASP A 297 36.80 -8.30 -12.78
N ASP A 298 37.92 -7.75 -12.33
CA ASP A 298 39.26 -8.03 -12.85
C ASP A 298 40.31 -7.10 -12.20
N ARG A 299 41.55 -7.60 -12.08
CA ARG A 299 42.82 -6.87 -11.78
C ARG A 299 43.19 -6.58 -10.33
N GLY A 300 44.04 -7.48 -9.83
CA GLY A 300 45.39 -7.18 -9.35
C GLY A 300 45.66 -5.84 -8.64
N GLY A 301 45.94 -5.93 -7.34
CA GLY A 301 47.05 -5.22 -6.71
C GLY A 301 46.98 -3.69 -6.68
N ASP A 302 46.07 -3.15 -5.88
CA ASP A 302 46.35 -1.98 -5.04
C ASP A 302 45.24 -1.81 -4.00
N THR A 303 45.51 -2.22 -2.76
CA THR A 303 44.63 -1.96 -1.61
C THR A 303 44.73 -0.50 -1.20
N LYS A 304 44.17 0.41 -1.99
CA LYS A 304 43.76 1.72 -1.48
C LYS A 304 42.42 1.55 -0.76
N PRO A 305 42.21 2.14 0.43
CA PRO A 305 40.89 2.17 1.04
C PRO A 305 39.97 2.94 0.09
N TRP A 306 39.02 2.23 -0.53
CA TRP A 306 37.97 2.83 -1.33
C TRP A 306 37.16 3.76 -0.42
N ARG A 307 37.13 5.04 -0.77
CA ARG A 307 36.28 6.03 -0.11
C ARG A 307 34.86 5.82 -0.63
N ASP A 308 33.88 5.91 0.26
CA ASP A 308 32.47 6.01 -0.11
C ASP A 308 32.37 7.07 -1.23
N PRO A 309 31.77 6.77 -2.41
CA PRO A 309 31.63 7.77 -3.46
C PRO A 309 30.55 8.80 -3.13
N ILE A 310 29.73 8.55 -2.10
CA ILE A 310 28.60 9.40 -1.73
C ILE A 310 28.81 9.99 -0.33
N ASN A 311 28.45 11.26 -0.13
CA ASN A 311 28.30 11.88 1.17
C ASN A 311 26.87 12.37 1.32
N THR A 312 26.23 12.01 2.42
CA THR A 312 24.90 12.50 2.78
C THR A 312 25.00 13.45 3.95
N TYR A 313 24.34 14.60 3.84
CA TYR A 313 24.22 15.54 4.93
C TYR A 313 22.80 16.09 5.03
N SER A 314 22.46 16.56 6.23
CA SER A 314 21.22 17.26 6.51
C SER A 314 21.33 18.73 6.15
N MET A 315 20.28 19.28 5.54
CA MET A 315 20.19 20.66 5.15
C MET A 315 18.80 21.20 5.49
N GLN A 316 18.74 22.28 6.25
CA GLN A 316 17.52 23.08 6.40
C GLN A 316 17.41 24.03 5.19
N PRO A 317 16.29 24.02 4.46
CA PRO A 317 16.02 25.05 3.48
C PRO A 317 15.95 26.39 4.21
N ARG A 318 16.69 27.39 3.72
CA ARG A 318 16.76 28.70 4.38
C ARG A 318 15.37 29.34 4.38
N ASP A 319 14.92 29.87 5.52
CA ASP A 319 13.68 30.63 5.61
C ASP A 319 13.62 31.68 4.50
N SER A 320 12.57 31.62 3.69
CA SER A 320 12.31 32.58 2.61
C SER A 320 11.87 33.97 3.13
N HIS A 321 12.00 34.23 4.43
CA HIS A 321 11.85 35.55 5.04
C HIS A 321 13.17 36.33 5.02
N ASP A 322 13.60 36.72 3.83
CA ASP A 322 14.42 37.92 3.61
C ASP A 322 14.47 38.20 2.10
N SER A 323 13.39 38.79 1.58
CA SER A 323 13.34 39.55 0.32
C SER A 323 12.13 40.48 0.32
#